data_AF-A0A962SPM1-F1
#
_entry.id   AF-A0A962SPM1-F1
#
_cell.length_a   1.000
_cell.length_b   1.000
_cell.length_c   1.000
_cell.angle_alpha   90.00
_cell.angle_beta   90.00
_cell.angle_gamma   90.00
#
_symmetry.space_group_name_H-M   'P 1'
#
loop_
_entity.id
_entity.type
_entity.pdbx_description
1 polymer ?
#
loop_
_entity_poly.entity_id
_entity_poly.type
_entity_poly.pdbx_seq_one_letter_code
_entity_poly.pdbx_strand_id
1 'polypeptide(L)'
;MGYKKRLLVLDDEPDIGEFVRDVAIESGFDALVSTSPEAFPSIYSNDIDVVVLDLMMPGIDGVEIIRFLAERGSNSSLVLMSGYNAGVLHSAQELASEHGLHVLGSLTKPIRYDDLERLLADAPALQMTRRKSEANLLEKPGVEELRAAIGNGEILPYYQPQLDIASRALTGVEALVRWAHPQRGLLPAGLILELANRANLLGDLTNCVLHQSLVQCRQWLEAGLKTKISINMSAEQFKDLELPSVLEDQLRNHHLDPAQIVLEVTESALMQELAKSLDTLTRLRMKGIALSIDDFGTGYSSLVQLHRIPFSEMKIDRSFVGNALVDDEALAIVKITIMLGHEL
;
A
#
# COMPACT_ATOMS: atom_id res chain seq x y z
N MET A 1 -16.96 12.05 -33.26
CA MET A 1 -15.56 11.68 -33.55
C MET A 1 -15.04 10.96 -32.32
N GLY A 2 -14.55 9.72 -32.48
CA GLY A 2 -14.09 8.91 -31.36
C GLY A 2 -12.85 9.51 -30.70
N TYR A 3 -12.79 9.44 -29.37
CA TYR A 3 -11.60 9.82 -28.62
C TYR A 3 -10.42 8.94 -29.06
N LYS A 4 -9.33 9.55 -29.54
CA LYS A 4 -8.10 8.83 -29.90
C LYS A 4 -7.16 8.91 -28.70
N LYS A 5 -6.70 7.75 -28.20
CA LYS A 5 -5.84 7.69 -27.02
C LYS A 5 -4.48 8.32 -27.36
N ARG A 6 -3.87 9.08 -26.46
CA ARG A 6 -2.58 9.74 -26.71
C ARG A 6 -1.48 9.15 -25.84
N LEU A 7 -0.32 8.89 -26.43
CA LEU A 7 0.85 8.38 -25.72
C LEU A 7 2.04 9.31 -25.98
N LEU A 8 2.83 9.60 -24.96
CA LEU A 8 4.09 10.35 -25.09
C LEU A 8 5.25 9.45 -24.64
N VAL A 9 6.20 9.25 -25.54
CA VAL A 9 7.47 8.59 -25.23
C VAL A 9 8.54 9.65 -25.01
N LEU A 10 9.27 9.54 -23.92
CA LEU A 10 10.47 10.32 -23.66
C LEU A 10 11.65 9.36 -23.45
N ASP A 11 12.55 9.34 -24.42
CA ASP A 11 13.76 8.50 -24.43
C ASP A 11 14.82 9.21 -25.28
N ASP A 12 16.05 9.37 -24.79
CA ASP A 12 17.12 10.05 -25.52
C ASP A 12 17.67 9.20 -26.68
N GLU A 13 17.38 7.90 -26.71
CA GLU A 13 17.70 7.00 -27.80
C GLU A 13 16.57 7.01 -28.86
N PRO A 14 16.79 7.58 -30.06
CA PRO A 14 15.74 7.72 -31.06
C PRO A 14 15.17 6.38 -31.52
N ASP A 15 16.00 5.34 -31.62
CA ASP A 15 15.59 4.00 -32.06
C ASP A 15 14.59 3.37 -31.08
N ILE A 16 14.75 3.62 -29.77
CA ILE A 16 13.84 3.13 -28.73
C ILE A 16 12.54 3.93 -28.76
N GLY A 17 12.64 5.26 -28.89
CA GLY A 17 11.49 6.12 -29.07
C GLY A 17 10.62 5.71 -30.26
N GLU A 18 11.23 5.40 -31.41
CA GLU A 18 10.54 4.91 -32.60
C GLU A 18 9.92 3.53 -32.39
N PHE A 19 10.64 2.59 -31.77
CA PHE A 19 10.11 1.28 -31.45
C PHE A 19 8.85 1.37 -30.58
N VAL A 20 8.90 2.14 -29.49
CA VAL A 20 7.75 2.31 -28.58
C VAL A 20 6.58 2.97 -29.30
N ARG A 21 6.85 3.96 -30.17
CA ARG A 21 5.83 4.62 -30.99
C ARG A 21 5.12 3.63 -31.90
N ASP A 22 5.85 2.76 -32.57
CA ASP A 22 5.29 1.81 -33.53
C ASP A 22 4.38 0.80 -32.82
N VAL A 23 4.83 0.23 -31.69
CA VAL A 23 4.00 -0.66 -30.84
C VAL A 23 2.76 0.06 -30.29
N ALA A 24 2.91 1.33 -29.90
CA ALA A 24 1.79 2.13 -29.42
C ALA A 24 0.74 2.41 -30.50
N ILE A 25 1.17 2.70 -31.73
CA ILE A 25 0.26 2.90 -32.88
C ILE A 25 -0.51 1.62 -33.18
N GLU A 26 0.14 0.46 -33.18
CA GLU A 26 -0.51 -0.85 -33.35
C GLU A 26 -1.52 -1.14 -32.23
N SER A 27 -1.21 -0.69 -31.01
CA SER A 27 -2.10 -0.77 -29.84
C SER A 27 -3.22 0.28 -29.84
N GLY A 28 -3.33 1.11 -30.88
CA GLY A 28 -4.41 2.08 -31.09
C GLY A 28 -4.22 3.43 -30.40
N PHE A 29 -2.98 3.82 -30.10
CA PHE A 29 -2.62 5.14 -29.58
C PHE A 29 -2.16 6.09 -30.70
N ASP A 30 -2.30 7.38 -30.42
CA ASP A 30 -1.64 8.48 -31.10
C ASP A 30 -0.37 8.80 -30.33
N ALA A 31 0.77 8.32 -30.83
CA ALA A 31 2.03 8.38 -30.11
C ALA A 31 2.90 9.58 -30.56
N LEU A 32 3.35 10.37 -29.59
CA LEU A 32 4.36 11.41 -29.74
C LEU A 32 5.68 10.93 -29.14
N VAL A 33 6.79 11.21 -29.81
CA VAL A 33 8.14 10.88 -29.31
C VAL A 33 8.91 12.16 -29.09
N SER A 34 9.64 12.23 -27.97
CA SER A 34 10.63 13.26 -27.70
C SER A 34 11.94 12.61 -27.30
N THR A 35 13.04 13.10 -27.89
CA THR A 35 14.41 12.72 -27.52
C THR A 35 15.09 13.76 -26.63
N SER A 36 14.40 14.87 -26.35
CA SER A 36 14.91 15.93 -25.48
C SER A 36 14.04 15.98 -24.22
N PRO A 37 14.59 15.67 -23.04
CA PRO A 37 13.86 15.79 -21.79
C PRO A 37 13.55 17.25 -21.44
N GLU A 38 14.34 18.22 -21.92
CA GLU A 38 14.09 19.66 -21.74
C GLU A 38 12.82 20.14 -22.47
N ALA A 39 12.44 19.46 -23.56
CA ALA A 39 11.22 19.76 -24.28
C ALA A 39 9.95 19.25 -23.58
N PHE A 40 10.09 18.30 -22.64
CA PHE A 40 8.96 17.61 -22.00
C PHE A 40 7.91 18.56 -21.39
N PRO A 41 8.26 19.60 -20.61
CA PRO A 41 7.27 20.50 -20.03
C PRO A 41 6.43 21.28 -21.05
N SER A 42 6.95 21.45 -22.28
CA SER A 42 6.29 22.19 -23.36
C SER A 42 5.38 21.30 -24.21
N ILE A 43 5.73 20.02 -24.36
CA ILE A 43 4.97 19.05 -25.17
C ILE A 43 3.96 18.25 -24.35
N TYR A 44 4.13 18.19 -23.03
CA TYR A 44 3.22 17.48 -22.13
C TYR A 44 1.92 18.28 -21.92
N SER A 45 0.80 17.57 -22.00
CA SER A 45 -0.54 18.07 -21.73
C SER A 45 -1.39 17.00 -21.04
N ASN A 46 -2.38 17.43 -20.24
CA ASN A 46 -3.19 16.52 -19.41
C ASN A 46 -4.15 15.59 -20.19
N ASP A 47 -4.21 15.73 -21.52
CA ASP A 47 -4.89 14.81 -22.41
C ASP A 47 -3.98 13.68 -22.93
N ILE A 48 -2.73 13.61 -22.46
CA ILE A 48 -1.85 12.45 -22.65
C ILE A 48 -2.29 11.34 -21.70
N ASP A 49 -2.52 10.15 -22.25
CA ASP A 49 -3.07 9.04 -21.52
C ASP A 49 -2.00 8.15 -20.91
N VAL A 50 -0.90 7.98 -21.63
CA VAL A 50 0.24 7.18 -21.21
C VAL A 50 1.52 7.97 -21.45
N VAL A 51 2.40 8.02 -20.46
CA VAL A 51 3.77 8.49 -20.59
C VAL A 51 4.69 7.29 -20.46
N VAL A 52 5.50 7.04 -21.48
CA VAL A 52 6.57 6.04 -21.45
C VAL A 52 7.88 6.81 -21.27
N LEU A 53 8.56 6.58 -20.15
CA LEU A 53 9.62 7.44 -19.65
C LEU A 53 10.90 6.65 -19.42
N ASP A 54 11.98 7.01 -20.11
CA ASP A 54 13.31 6.58 -19.70
C ASP A 54 13.74 7.29 -18.41
N LEU A 55 14.31 6.53 -17.49
CA LEU A 55 14.84 7.07 -16.24
C LEU A 55 16.19 7.75 -16.42
N MET A 56 16.97 7.35 -17.41
CA MET A 56 18.37 7.77 -17.55
C MET A 56 18.58 8.54 -18.85
N MET A 57 18.46 9.86 -18.78
CA MET A 57 18.67 10.74 -19.93
C MET A 57 19.71 11.83 -19.61
N PRO A 58 20.47 12.33 -20.60
CA PRO A 58 21.35 13.47 -20.41
C PRO A 58 20.59 14.73 -19.99
N GLY A 59 21.15 15.48 -19.04
CA GLY A 59 20.62 16.78 -18.61
C GLY A 59 19.55 16.66 -17.52
N ILE A 60 18.39 16.12 -17.85
CA ILE A 60 17.25 15.94 -16.95
C ILE A 60 16.93 14.44 -16.87
N ASP A 61 16.99 13.87 -15.66
CA ASP A 61 16.66 12.45 -15.44
C ASP A 61 15.14 12.21 -15.36
N GLY A 62 14.72 10.94 -15.46
CA GLY A 62 13.30 10.60 -15.36
C GLY A 62 12.70 10.85 -13.98
N VAL A 63 13.51 10.95 -12.92
CA VAL A 63 13.05 11.27 -11.57
C VAL A 63 12.60 12.73 -11.47
N GLU A 64 13.27 13.65 -12.15
CA GLU A 64 12.79 15.03 -12.34
C GLU A 64 11.44 15.08 -13.10
N ILE A 65 11.29 14.27 -14.15
CA ILE A 65 10.04 14.20 -14.91
C ILE A 65 8.88 13.65 -14.06
N ILE A 66 9.13 12.62 -13.23
CA ILE A 66 8.16 12.09 -12.26
C ILE A 66 7.68 13.19 -11.32
N ARG A 67 8.60 13.97 -10.73
CA ARG A 67 8.25 15.10 -9.86
C ARG A 67 7.43 16.16 -10.58
N PHE A 68 7.81 16.51 -11.81
CA PHE A 68 7.06 17.46 -12.63
C PHE A 68 5.61 16.99 -12.90
N LEU A 69 5.41 15.70 -13.20
CA LEU A 69 4.08 15.13 -13.43
C LEU A 69 3.24 15.15 -12.15
N ALA A 70 3.86 14.85 -10.99
CA ALA A 70 3.20 14.89 -9.70
C ALA A 70 2.74 16.30 -9.31
N GLU A 71 3.61 17.30 -9.46
CA GLU A 71 3.30 18.71 -9.16
C GLU A 71 2.15 19.26 -10.01
N ARG A 72 1.99 18.77 -11.25
CA ARG A 72 0.89 19.14 -12.14
C ARG A 72 -0.39 18.33 -11.94
N GLY A 73 -0.40 17.36 -11.02
CA GLY A 73 -1.54 16.47 -10.81
C GLY A 73 -1.88 15.67 -12.08
N SER A 74 -0.87 15.13 -12.74
CA SER A 74 -1.04 14.34 -13.97
C SER A 74 -1.97 13.14 -13.75
N ASN A 75 -2.86 12.90 -14.71
CA ASN A 75 -3.72 11.72 -14.75
C ASN A 75 -3.20 10.64 -15.71
N SER A 76 -2.02 10.87 -16.29
CA SER A 76 -1.40 9.93 -17.22
C SER A 76 -0.93 8.69 -16.49
N SER A 77 -1.03 7.54 -17.15
CA SER A 77 -0.41 6.31 -16.69
C SER A 77 1.06 6.29 -17.10
N LEU A 78 1.94 5.82 -16.21
CA LEU A 78 3.39 5.86 -16.39
C LEU A 78 3.93 4.46 -16.66
N VAL A 79 4.74 4.33 -17.70
CA VAL A 79 5.58 3.15 -17.97
C VAL A 79 7.02 3.60 -17.84
N LEU A 80 7.78 3.00 -16.93
CA LEU A 80 9.18 3.36 -16.72
C LEU A 80 10.10 2.46 -17.53
N MET A 81 11.10 3.02 -18.19
CA MET A 81 12.13 2.30 -18.93
C MET A 81 13.48 2.52 -18.26
N SER A 82 14.33 1.50 -18.23
CA SER A 82 15.72 1.64 -17.79
C SER A 82 16.62 0.62 -18.46
N GLY A 83 17.83 1.04 -18.84
CA GLY A 83 18.91 0.17 -19.32
C GLY A 83 19.88 -0.32 -18.24
N TYR A 84 19.61 -0.05 -16.97
CA TYR A 84 20.54 -0.31 -15.85
C TYR A 84 19.91 -1.15 -14.73
N ASN A 85 20.59 -1.23 -13.58
CA ASN A 85 20.23 -2.01 -12.40
C ASN A 85 18.73 -1.92 -12.02
N ALA A 86 18.10 -3.07 -11.77
CA ALA A 86 16.71 -3.22 -11.34
C ALA A 86 16.34 -2.34 -10.12
N GLY A 87 17.31 -2.10 -9.22
CA GLY A 87 17.08 -1.23 -8.05
C GLY A 87 16.70 0.21 -8.40
N VAL A 88 17.19 0.78 -9.52
CA VAL A 88 16.84 2.15 -9.95
C VAL A 88 15.39 2.23 -10.44
N LEU A 89 14.93 1.20 -11.14
CA LEU A 89 13.53 1.08 -11.56
C LEU A 89 12.62 1.02 -10.34
N HIS A 90 12.95 0.16 -9.38
CA HIS A 90 12.14 -0.02 -8.17
C HIS A 90 11.97 1.30 -7.41
N SER A 91 13.07 2.02 -7.12
CA SER A 91 13.00 3.30 -6.42
C SER A 91 12.20 4.37 -7.18
N ALA A 92 12.29 4.40 -8.52
CA ALA A 92 11.51 5.34 -9.32
C ALA A 92 10.02 5.00 -9.35
N GLN A 93 9.67 3.70 -9.34
CA GLN A 93 8.27 3.25 -9.25
C GLN A 93 7.66 3.61 -7.89
N GLU A 94 8.41 3.41 -6.80
CA GLU A 94 7.99 3.81 -5.46
C GLU A 94 7.75 5.32 -5.38
N LEU A 95 8.72 6.12 -5.83
CA LEU A 95 8.60 7.59 -5.84
C LEU A 95 7.36 8.06 -6.60
N ALA A 96 7.12 7.51 -7.80
CA ALA A 96 5.95 7.86 -8.59
C ALA A 96 4.64 7.49 -7.87
N SER A 97 4.61 6.33 -7.23
CA SER A 97 3.44 5.83 -6.49
C SER A 97 3.16 6.65 -5.22
N GLU A 98 4.20 7.02 -4.46
CA GLU A 98 4.08 7.90 -3.27
C GLU A 98 3.53 9.28 -3.64
N HIS A 99 3.90 9.78 -4.81
CA HIS A 99 3.39 11.03 -5.36
C HIS A 99 2.00 10.91 -6.02
N GLY A 100 1.36 9.74 -5.93
CA GLY A 100 0.00 9.51 -6.43
C GLY A 100 -0.10 9.36 -7.94
N LEU A 101 1.03 9.19 -8.64
CA LEU A 101 1.03 8.86 -10.06
C LEU A 101 0.73 7.37 -10.26
N HIS A 102 0.09 7.06 -11.39
CA HIS A 102 -0.29 5.69 -11.69
C HIS A 102 0.77 5.00 -12.54
N VAL A 103 1.52 4.08 -11.96
CA VAL A 103 2.54 3.30 -12.68
C VAL A 103 1.94 2.00 -13.20
N LEU A 104 1.90 1.81 -14.52
CA LEU A 104 1.45 0.57 -15.16
C LEU A 104 2.47 -0.56 -15.01
N GLY A 105 3.75 -0.20 -15.02
CA GLY A 105 4.84 -1.16 -14.92
C GLY A 105 6.17 -0.53 -15.30
N SER A 106 7.21 -1.36 -15.26
CA SER A 106 8.57 -1.04 -15.68
C SER A 106 9.02 -2.00 -16.78
N LEU A 107 9.90 -1.51 -17.65
CA LEU A 107 10.50 -2.22 -18.75
C LEU A 107 12.02 -2.09 -18.65
N THR A 108 12.73 -3.21 -18.82
CA THR A 108 14.19 -3.22 -18.93
C THR A 108 14.59 -3.18 -20.40
N LYS A 109 15.58 -2.35 -20.75
CA LYS A 109 16.17 -2.34 -22.10
C LYS A 109 17.08 -3.59 -22.24
N PRO A 110 17.01 -4.36 -23.34
CA PRO A 110 16.22 -4.13 -24.55
C PRO A 110 14.73 -4.47 -24.37
N ILE A 111 13.87 -3.55 -24.80
CA ILE A 111 12.41 -3.66 -24.63
C ILE A 111 11.88 -4.77 -25.56
N ARG A 112 11.11 -5.69 -24.99
CA ARG A 112 10.43 -6.75 -25.74
C ARG A 112 9.04 -6.28 -26.17
N TYR A 113 8.67 -6.61 -27.40
CA TYR A 113 7.35 -6.29 -27.97
C TYR A 113 6.20 -6.74 -27.05
N ASP A 114 6.20 -8.02 -26.65
CA ASP A 114 5.12 -8.61 -25.84
C ASP A 114 4.93 -7.92 -24.49
N ASP A 115 6.02 -7.48 -23.85
CA ASP A 115 5.97 -6.83 -22.53
C ASP A 115 5.38 -5.43 -22.63
N LEU A 116 5.78 -4.67 -23.66
CA LEU A 116 5.22 -3.35 -23.93
C LEU A 116 3.74 -3.45 -24.38
N GLU A 117 3.42 -4.35 -25.30
CA GLU A 117 2.04 -4.58 -25.77
C GLU A 117 1.11 -4.93 -24.60
N ARG A 118 1.54 -5.79 -23.69
CA ARG A 118 0.76 -6.14 -22.48
C ARG A 118 0.47 -4.92 -21.61
N LEU A 119 1.48 -4.09 -21.32
CA LEU A 119 1.29 -2.88 -20.51
C LEU A 119 0.35 -1.87 -21.19
N LEU A 120 0.45 -1.73 -22.50
CA LEU A 120 -0.41 -0.83 -23.28
C LEU A 120 -1.83 -1.35 -23.45
N ALA A 121 -2.04 -2.66 -23.43
CA ALA A 121 -3.37 -3.29 -23.43
C ALA A 121 -4.16 -2.99 -22.15
N ASP A 122 -3.48 -2.85 -21.01
CA ASP A 122 -4.10 -2.56 -19.71
C ASP A 122 -4.38 -1.05 -19.50
N ALA A 123 -3.60 -0.18 -20.15
CA ALA A 123 -3.74 1.27 -20.08
C ALA A 123 -5.16 1.83 -20.38
N PRO A 124 -5.90 1.38 -21.42
CA PRO A 124 -7.20 1.97 -21.79
C PRO A 124 -8.39 1.56 -20.93
N ALA A 125 -8.33 0.44 -20.21
CA ALA A 125 -9.41 0.01 -19.34
C ALA A 125 -9.59 0.95 -18.14
N LEU A 126 -8.51 1.62 -17.71
CA LEU A 126 -8.43 2.47 -16.51
C LEU A 126 -8.89 3.92 -16.74
N GLN A 127 -8.77 4.43 -17.97
CA GLN A 127 -9.22 5.79 -18.29
C GLN A 127 -10.68 5.88 -18.74
N MET A 128 -11.20 4.88 -19.47
CA MET A 128 -12.62 4.86 -19.83
C MET A 128 -13.52 4.59 -18.61
N THR A 129 -13.03 3.80 -17.64
CA THR A 129 -13.62 3.74 -16.30
C THR A 129 -13.49 5.08 -15.58
N ARG A 130 -12.35 5.80 -15.66
CA ARG A 130 -12.19 7.13 -15.04
C ARG A 130 -13.10 8.22 -15.64
N ARG A 131 -13.20 8.37 -16.96
CA ARG A 131 -14.06 9.38 -17.60
C ARG A 131 -15.55 9.08 -17.50
N LYS A 132 -15.94 7.78 -17.47
CA LYS A 132 -17.31 7.42 -17.08
C LYS A 132 -17.54 7.57 -15.57
N SER A 133 -16.51 7.41 -14.75
CA SER A 133 -16.61 7.67 -13.32
C SER A 133 -16.76 9.17 -13.02
N GLU A 134 -16.09 10.08 -13.73
CA GLU A 134 -16.32 11.53 -13.53
C GLU A 134 -17.76 11.96 -13.84
N ALA A 135 -18.47 11.24 -14.73
CA ALA A 135 -19.87 11.47 -15.03
C ALA A 135 -20.86 10.67 -14.14
N ASN A 136 -20.38 9.79 -13.26
CA ASN A 136 -21.25 8.91 -12.44
C ASN A 136 -20.72 8.61 -11.01
N LEU A 137 -19.78 9.41 -10.50
CA LEU A 137 -19.29 9.30 -9.13
C LEU A 137 -20.27 10.01 -8.19
N LEU A 138 -20.91 9.23 -7.31
CA LEU A 138 -21.10 9.69 -5.95
C LEU A 138 -19.72 10.18 -5.48
N GLU A 139 -19.57 11.49 -5.21
CA GLU A 139 -18.30 12.14 -4.81
C GLU A 139 -17.53 11.27 -3.80
N LYS A 140 -16.20 11.26 -3.79
CA LYS A 140 -15.48 10.55 -2.72
C LYS A 140 -15.98 11.06 -1.35
N PRO A 141 -16.25 10.17 -0.38
CA PRO A 141 -16.78 10.60 0.91
C PRO A 141 -15.84 11.60 1.57
N GLY A 142 -16.42 12.64 2.17
CA GLY A 142 -15.67 13.68 2.87
C GLY A 142 -15.19 13.25 4.26
N VAL A 143 -14.32 14.07 4.85
CA VAL A 143 -13.85 13.90 6.24
C VAL A 143 -15.00 13.93 7.25
N GLU A 144 -15.98 14.82 7.04
CA GLU A 144 -17.14 14.93 7.94
C GLU A 144 -18.05 13.70 7.84
N GLU A 145 -18.18 13.09 6.66
CA GLU A 145 -18.87 11.81 6.50
C GLU A 145 -18.16 10.70 7.29
N LEU A 146 -16.82 10.65 7.23
CA LEU A 146 -16.06 9.65 8.00
C LEU A 146 -16.22 9.86 9.52
N ARG A 147 -16.15 11.12 9.98
CA ARG A 147 -16.36 11.45 11.40
C ARG A 147 -17.73 10.99 11.89
N ALA A 148 -18.77 11.24 11.10
CA ALA A 148 -20.12 10.77 11.39
C ALA A 148 -20.20 9.22 11.37
N ALA A 149 -19.59 8.59 10.37
CA ALA A 149 -19.59 7.13 10.20
C ALA A 149 -18.98 6.37 11.39
N ILE A 150 -17.90 6.91 11.97
CA ILE A 150 -17.28 6.34 13.18
C ILE A 150 -18.28 6.32 14.35
N GLY A 151 -19.09 7.36 14.51
CA GLY A 151 -20.12 7.45 15.55
C GLY A 151 -21.41 6.68 15.23
N ASN A 152 -21.74 6.50 13.96
CA ASN A 152 -22.97 5.86 13.51
C ASN A 152 -22.91 4.32 13.42
N GLY A 153 -21.76 3.71 13.71
CA GLY A 153 -21.56 2.27 13.56
C GLY A 153 -21.49 1.81 12.09
N GLU A 154 -21.11 2.71 11.18
CA GLU A 154 -20.94 2.40 9.76
C GLU A 154 -19.54 1.85 9.46
N ILE A 155 -18.59 2.06 10.38
CA ILE A 155 -17.26 1.47 10.33
C ILE A 155 -17.32 0.09 10.95
N LEU A 156 -16.94 -0.94 10.21
CA LEU A 156 -17.06 -2.33 10.61
C LEU A 156 -15.72 -3.08 10.37
N PRO A 157 -15.32 -3.99 11.26
CA PRO A 157 -14.23 -4.91 11.00
C PRO A 157 -14.70 -6.04 10.07
N TYR A 158 -13.92 -6.31 9.03
CA TYR A 158 -13.96 -7.56 8.28
C TYR A 158 -12.78 -8.41 8.71
N TYR A 159 -12.93 -9.74 8.63
CA TYR A 159 -11.94 -10.65 9.20
C TYR A 159 -11.29 -11.50 8.12
N GLN A 160 -9.98 -11.36 7.96
CA GLN A 160 -9.19 -12.18 7.05
C GLN A 160 -8.54 -13.34 7.81
N PRO A 161 -8.82 -14.61 7.45
CA PRO A 161 -8.21 -15.75 8.10
C PRO A 161 -6.69 -15.83 7.89
N GLN A 162 -5.98 -16.15 8.96
CA GLN A 162 -4.57 -16.53 8.94
C GLN A 162 -4.49 -18.05 9.17
N LEU A 163 -3.77 -18.75 8.30
CA LEU A 163 -3.70 -20.20 8.30
C LEU A 163 -2.27 -20.67 8.48
N ASP A 164 -2.09 -21.74 9.24
CA ASP A 164 -0.84 -22.50 9.21
C ASP A 164 -0.69 -23.17 7.83
N ILE A 165 0.44 -22.95 7.16
CA ILE A 165 0.64 -23.39 5.77
C ILE A 165 0.62 -24.92 5.66
N ALA A 166 1.18 -25.63 6.65
CA ALA A 166 1.32 -27.08 6.61
C ALA A 166 0.00 -27.80 6.92
N SER A 167 -0.67 -27.42 8.01
CA SER A 167 -1.89 -28.06 8.50
C SER A 167 -3.17 -27.45 7.93
N ARG A 168 -3.10 -26.23 7.38
CA ARG A 168 -4.24 -25.39 6.98
C ARG A 168 -5.20 -25.07 8.14
N ALA A 169 -4.75 -25.25 9.37
CA ALA A 169 -5.51 -24.88 10.55
C ALA A 169 -5.58 -23.35 10.68
N LEU A 170 -6.72 -22.86 11.17
CA LEU A 170 -6.88 -21.45 11.52
C LEU A 170 -6.00 -21.11 12.73
N THR A 171 -5.09 -20.16 12.56
CA THR A 171 -4.19 -19.69 13.64
C THR A 171 -4.66 -18.37 14.23
N GLY A 172 -5.31 -17.55 13.41
CA GLY A 172 -5.79 -16.22 13.78
C GLY A 172 -6.65 -15.62 12.69
N VAL A 173 -7.13 -14.41 12.93
CA VAL A 173 -7.77 -13.57 11.93
C VAL A 173 -7.28 -12.14 12.06
N GLU A 174 -7.14 -11.44 10.95
CA GLU A 174 -6.84 -10.01 10.95
C GLU A 174 -8.12 -9.19 10.78
N ALA A 175 -8.32 -8.20 11.66
CA ALA A 175 -9.41 -7.25 11.60
C ALA A 175 -9.06 -6.09 10.66
N LEU A 176 -9.70 -6.08 9.49
CA LEU A 176 -9.54 -5.10 8.44
C LEU A 176 -10.72 -4.14 8.42
N VAL A 177 -10.45 -2.85 8.57
CA VAL A 177 -11.49 -1.83 8.56
C VAL A 177 -12.22 -1.77 7.21
N ARG A 178 -13.55 -1.67 7.27
CA ARG A 178 -14.44 -1.39 6.14
C ARG A 178 -15.46 -0.34 6.54
N TRP A 179 -15.95 0.39 5.55
CA TRP A 179 -17.02 1.37 5.78
C TRP A 179 -18.25 0.95 4.99
N ALA A 180 -19.29 0.52 5.69
CA ALA A 180 -20.60 0.23 5.14
C ALA A 180 -21.35 1.55 4.85
N HIS A 181 -20.94 2.22 3.79
CA HIS A 181 -21.45 3.53 3.44
C HIS A 181 -22.91 3.45 2.95
N PRO A 182 -23.85 4.26 3.45
CA PRO A 182 -25.28 4.15 3.13
C PRO A 182 -25.60 4.28 1.63
N GLN A 183 -24.93 5.18 0.93
CA GLN A 183 -25.12 5.44 -0.51
C GLN A 183 -24.11 4.71 -1.39
N ARG A 184 -22.88 4.46 -0.90
CA ARG A 184 -21.74 3.99 -1.71
C ARG A 184 -21.43 2.50 -1.52
N GLY A 185 -22.13 1.83 -0.60
CA GLY A 185 -21.87 0.44 -0.26
C GLY A 185 -20.57 0.27 0.52
N LEU A 186 -19.97 -0.91 0.42
CA LEU A 186 -18.79 -1.27 1.22
C LEU A 186 -17.51 -0.64 0.63
N LEU A 187 -16.89 0.27 1.37
CA LEU A 187 -15.64 0.93 1.00
C LEU A 187 -14.41 0.24 1.66
N PRO A 188 -13.28 0.15 0.93
CA PRO A 188 -12.07 -0.52 1.40
C PRO A 188 -11.24 0.37 2.35
N ALA A 189 -10.31 -0.28 3.07
CA ALA A 189 -9.45 0.37 4.06
C ALA A 189 -8.64 1.56 3.51
N GLY A 190 -8.04 1.44 2.32
CA GLY A 190 -7.16 2.50 1.78
C GLY A 190 -7.81 3.89 1.74
N LEU A 191 -9.05 3.98 1.26
CA LEU A 191 -9.81 5.25 1.24
C LEU A 191 -10.10 5.78 2.66
N ILE A 192 -10.44 4.88 3.59
CA ILE A 192 -10.75 5.23 4.98
C ILE A 192 -9.51 5.76 5.68
N LEU A 193 -8.37 5.08 5.51
CA LEU A 193 -7.09 5.44 6.12
C LEU A 193 -6.57 6.77 5.58
N GLU A 194 -6.68 7.03 4.27
CA GLU A 194 -6.34 8.34 3.69
C GLU A 194 -7.14 9.49 4.32
N LEU A 195 -8.46 9.31 4.44
CA LEU A 195 -9.34 10.32 5.05
C LEU A 195 -9.06 10.48 6.54
N ALA A 196 -8.88 9.37 7.26
CA ALA A 196 -8.61 9.37 8.68
C ALA A 196 -7.29 10.08 9.00
N ASN A 197 -6.24 9.87 8.19
CA ASN A 197 -4.95 10.50 8.37
C ASN A 197 -5.03 12.03 8.19
N ARG A 198 -5.70 12.49 7.13
CA ARG A 198 -5.90 13.94 6.86
C ARG A 198 -6.69 14.65 7.96
N ALA A 199 -7.57 13.90 8.65
CA ALA A 199 -8.48 14.42 9.66
C ALA A 199 -8.01 14.18 11.10
N ASN A 200 -6.85 13.55 11.29
CA ASN A 200 -6.35 13.07 12.59
C ASN A 200 -7.36 12.18 13.35
N LEU A 201 -8.07 11.31 12.61
CA LEU A 201 -9.11 10.41 13.11
C LEU A 201 -8.63 8.96 13.27
N LEU A 202 -7.35 8.68 13.04
CA LEU A 202 -6.81 7.31 13.11
C LEU A 202 -7.03 6.68 14.50
N GLY A 203 -6.83 7.43 15.58
CA GLY A 203 -7.08 6.93 16.94
C GLY A 203 -8.54 6.54 17.17
N ASP A 204 -9.49 7.40 16.75
CA ASP A 204 -10.93 7.13 16.87
C ASP A 204 -11.35 5.91 16.03
N LEU A 205 -10.80 5.80 14.81
CA LEU A 205 -11.03 4.67 13.93
C LEU A 205 -10.51 3.36 14.55
N THR A 206 -9.27 3.37 15.04
CA THR A 206 -8.67 2.21 15.71
C THR A 206 -9.48 1.79 16.93
N ASN A 207 -9.90 2.73 17.77
CA ASN A 207 -10.71 2.43 18.96
C ASN A 207 -12.08 1.82 18.58
N CYS A 208 -12.69 2.32 17.50
CA CYS A 208 -13.94 1.77 16.97
C CYS A 208 -13.76 0.32 16.51
N VAL A 209 -12.71 0.04 15.72
CA VAL A 209 -12.39 -1.30 15.21
C VAL A 209 -11.99 -2.25 16.34
N LEU A 210 -11.19 -1.77 17.30
CA LEU A 210 -10.75 -2.51 18.48
C LEU A 210 -11.96 -2.96 19.29
N HIS A 211 -12.86 -2.04 19.66
CA HIS A 211 -14.03 -2.36 20.45
C HIS A 211 -14.91 -3.44 19.78
N GLN A 212 -15.20 -3.27 18.49
CA GLN A 212 -15.98 -4.25 17.73
C GLN A 212 -15.27 -5.61 17.62
N SER A 213 -13.94 -5.60 17.48
CA SER A 213 -13.14 -6.82 17.44
C SER A 213 -13.15 -7.58 18.77
N LEU A 214 -13.10 -6.89 19.91
CA LEU A 214 -13.24 -7.54 21.22
C LEU A 214 -14.63 -8.17 21.39
N VAL A 215 -15.70 -7.47 20.98
CA VAL A 215 -17.06 -8.00 20.98
C VAL A 215 -17.15 -9.26 20.11
N GLN A 216 -16.61 -9.22 18.89
CA GLN A 216 -16.62 -10.36 17.97
C GLN A 216 -15.79 -11.54 18.50
N CYS A 217 -14.63 -11.27 19.10
CA CYS A 217 -13.79 -12.30 19.71
C CYS A 217 -14.56 -13.06 20.80
N ARG A 218 -15.33 -12.32 21.61
CA ARG A 218 -16.15 -12.92 22.65
C ARG A 218 -17.27 -13.78 22.07
N GLN A 219 -17.95 -13.31 21.03
CA GLN A 219 -18.99 -14.09 20.34
C GLN A 219 -18.44 -15.39 19.76
N TRP A 220 -17.25 -15.36 19.16
CA TRP A 220 -16.60 -16.57 18.65
C TRP A 220 -16.23 -17.54 19.77
N LEU A 221 -15.70 -17.02 20.88
CA LEU A 221 -15.40 -17.85 22.05
C LEU A 221 -16.65 -18.57 22.58
N GLU A 222 -17.79 -17.88 22.64
CA GLU A 222 -19.08 -18.46 23.06
C GLU A 222 -19.63 -19.47 22.05
N ALA A 223 -19.34 -19.28 20.76
CA ALA A 223 -19.64 -20.25 19.71
C ALA A 223 -18.65 -21.44 19.67
N GLY A 224 -17.67 -21.50 20.57
CA GLY A 224 -16.66 -22.56 20.66
C GLY A 224 -15.46 -22.38 19.72
N LEU A 225 -15.36 -21.24 19.02
CA LEU A 225 -14.23 -20.88 18.18
C LEU A 225 -13.22 -20.06 18.99
N LYS A 226 -12.17 -20.72 19.50
CA LYS A 226 -11.03 -20.03 20.12
C LYS A 226 -10.02 -19.64 19.04
N THR A 227 -9.96 -18.35 18.71
CA THR A 227 -9.00 -17.80 17.74
C THR A 227 -8.34 -16.53 18.28
N LYS A 228 -7.22 -16.14 17.68
CA LYS A 228 -6.58 -14.84 17.87
C LYS A 228 -7.19 -13.82 16.92
N ILE A 229 -7.28 -12.56 17.34
CA ILE A 229 -7.62 -11.44 16.47
C ILE A 229 -6.45 -10.46 16.46
N SER A 230 -5.97 -10.17 15.26
CA SER A 230 -5.01 -9.12 15.02
C SER A 230 -5.69 -7.81 14.66
N ILE A 231 -5.23 -6.71 15.26
CA ILE A 231 -5.84 -5.39 15.15
C ILE A 231 -4.75 -4.37 14.83
N ASN A 232 -4.92 -3.67 13.71
CA ASN A 232 -4.04 -2.61 13.27
C ASN A 232 -4.10 -1.41 14.24
N MET A 233 -2.93 -0.94 14.66
CA MET A 233 -2.73 0.19 15.56
C MET A 233 -1.85 1.25 14.90
N SER A 234 -2.13 2.52 15.17
CA SER A 234 -1.21 3.59 14.75
C SER A 234 -0.02 3.67 15.70
N ALA A 235 1.16 4.01 15.17
CA ALA A 235 2.37 4.20 15.98
C ALA A 235 2.20 5.27 17.07
N GLU A 236 1.35 6.28 16.83
CA GLU A 236 1.04 7.34 17.80
C GLU A 236 0.41 6.78 19.08
N GLN A 237 -0.47 5.78 18.96
CA GLN A 237 -1.17 5.20 20.10
C GLN A 237 -0.22 4.48 21.05
N PHE A 238 0.91 3.94 20.57
CA PHE A 238 1.89 3.32 21.45
C PHE A 238 2.66 4.33 22.31
N LYS A 239 2.51 5.64 22.09
CA LYS A 239 3.05 6.66 22.99
C LYS A 239 2.18 6.89 24.23
N ASP A 240 0.94 6.42 24.20
CA ASP A 240 0.04 6.54 25.34
C ASP A 240 0.38 5.49 26.42
N LEU A 241 0.88 5.98 27.55
CA LEU A 241 1.26 5.14 28.69
C LEU A 241 0.06 4.50 29.41
N GLU A 242 -1.16 4.98 29.15
CA GLU A 242 -2.37 4.40 29.72
C GLU A 242 -2.95 3.28 28.86
N LEU A 243 -2.57 3.20 27.57
CA LEU A 243 -3.04 2.18 26.63
C LEU A 243 -3.00 0.74 27.20
N PRO A 244 -1.90 0.28 27.86
CA PRO A 244 -1.85 -1.08 28.38
C PRO A 244 -2.86 -1.35 29.49
N SER A 245 -3.13 -0.34 30.32
CA SER A 245 -4.11 -0.44 31.42
C SER A 245 -5.54 -0.43 30.87
N VAL A 246 -5.81 0.48 29.91
CA VAL A 246 -7.12 0.58 29.24
C VAL A 246 -7.48 -0.73 28.51
N LEU A 247 -6.53 -1.30 27.76
CA LEU A 247 -6.74 -2.56 27.07
C LEU A 247 -6.98 -3.73 28.02
N GLU A 248 -6.22 -3.82 29.12
CA GLU A 248 -6.43 -4.85 30.13
C GLU A 248 -7.84 -4.77 30.75
N ASP A 249 -8.30 -3.56 31.05
CA ASP A 249 -9.64 -3.33 31.57
C ASP A 249 -10.71 -3.74 30.55
N GLN A 250 -10.54 -3.38 29.28
CA GLN A 250 -11.45 -3.79 28.21
C GLN A 250 -11.50 -5.31 28.04
N LEU A 251 -10.34 -5.98 28.01
CA LEU A 251 -10.26 -7.43 27.89
C LEU A 251 -10.92 -8.14 29.07
N ARG A 252 -10.70 -7.64 30.28
CA ARG A 252 -11.35 -8.15 31.49
C ARG A 252 -12.87 -8.00 31.42
N ASN A 253 -13.37 -6.85 30.97
CA ASN A 253 -14.81 -6.61 30.82
C ASN A 253 -15.45 -7.55 29.78
N HIS A 254 -14.73 -7.87 28.71
CA HIS A 254 -15.15 -8.83 27.69
C HIS A 254 -14.84 -10.29 28.04
N HIS A 255 -14.22 -10.57 29.20
CA HIS A 255 -13.81 -11.91 29.63
C HIS A 255 -12.95 -12.63 28.58
N LEU A 256 -11.98 -11.89 28.02
CA LEU A 256 -11.04 -12.37 27.00
C LEU A 256 -9.65 -12.59 27.61
N ASP A 257 -8.96 -13.62 27.12
CA ASP A 257 -7.56 -13.85 27.43
C ASP A 257 -6.70 -12.90 26.58
N PRO A 258 -5.78 -12.10 27.18
CA PRO A 258 -4.87 -11.23 26.44
C PRO A 258 -4.12 -11.91 25.30
N ALA A 259 -3.82 -13.21 25.42
CA ALA A 259 -3.14 -13.99 24.39
C ALA A 259 -3.97 -14.17 23.09
N GLN A 260 -5.27 -13.83 23.13
CA GLN A 260 -6.14 -13.81 21.96
C GLN A 260 -6.02 -12.52 21.14
N ILE A 261 -5.36 -11.48 21.65
CA ILE A 261 -5.23 -10.20 20.94
C ILE A 261 -3.80 -10.01 20.47
N VAL A 262 -3.66 -9.69 19.19
CA VAL A 262 -2.41 -9.28 18.56
C VAL A 262 -2.59 -7.83 18.12
N LEU A 263 -1.67 -6.95 18.50
CA LEU A 263 -1.66 -5.57 18.01
C LEU A 263 -0.61 -5.44 16.92
N GLU A 264 -1.01 -4.90 15.79
CA GLU A 264 -0.17 -4.80 14.60
C GLU A 264 0.23 -3.37 14.33
N VAL A 265 1.47 -3.17 13.91
CA VAL A 265 1.98 -1.86 13.54
C VAL A 265 2.97 -2.01 12.40
N THR A 266 2.82 -1.17 11.39
CA THR A 266 3.74 -1.14 10.26
C THR A 266 5.16 -0.81 10.73
N GLU A 267 6.16 -1.46 10.14
CA GLU A 267 7.58 -1.23 10.44
C GLU A 267 7.95 0.26 10.40
N SER A 268 7.68 0.92 9.28
CA SER A 268 8.07 2.31 9.02
C SER A 268 7.50 3.30 10.04
N ALA A 269 6.23 3.14 10.43
CA ALA A 269 5.60 4.03 11.41
C ALA A 269 6.18 3.84 12.81
N LEU A 270 6.43 2.60 13.23
CA LEU A 270 6.95 2.34 14.58
C LEU A 270 8.38 2.85 14.74
N MET A 271 9.23 2.70 13.72
CA MET A 271 10.65 3.04 13.83
C MET A 271 10.90 4.52 14.09
N GLN A 272 10.02 5.39 13.59
CA GLN A 272 10.09 6.83 13.82
C GLN A 272 9.84 7.20 15.30
N GLU A 273 9.09 6.36 16.02
CA GLU A 273 8.60 6.66 17.38
C GLU A 273 8.99 5.59 18.40
N LEU A 274 9.95 4.74 18.05
CA LEU A 274 10.31 3.54 18.80
C LEU A 274 10.67 3.86 20.26
N ALA A 275 11.56 4.84 20.48
CA ALA A 275 12.04 5.17 21.83
C ALA A 275 10.90 5.57 22.78
N LYS A 276 9.86 6.24 22.28
CA LYS A 276 8.69 6.66 23.08
C LYS A 276 7.68 5.52 23.26
N SER A 277 7.68 4.56 22.35
CA SER A 277 6.73 3.44 22.33
C SER A 277 7.20 2.23 23.14
N LEU A 278 8.52 2.09 23.38
CA LEU A 278 9.11 0.91 24.03
C LEU A 278 8.51 0.59 25.41
N ASP A 279 8.18 1.60 26.23
CA ASP A 279 7.55 1.37 27.54
C ASP A 279 6.19 0.69 27.37
N THR A 280 5.32 1.28 26.54
CA THR A 280 3.99 0.77 26.23
C THR A 280 4.05 -0.62 25.63
N LEU A 281 4.90 -0.85 24.62
CA LEU A 281 5.06 -2.16 23.97
C LEU A 281 5.51 -3.22 24.97
N THR A 282 6.48 -2.90 25.84
CA THR A 282 6.95 -3.82 26.88
C THR A 282 5.84 -4.16 27.87
N ARG A 283 5.08 -3.16 28.32
CA ARG A 283 3.96 -3.35 29.26
C ARG A 283 2.82 -4.17 28.65
N LEU A 284 2.51 -3.99 27.36
CA LEU A 284 1.54 -4.81 26.64
C LEU A 284 1.96 -6.29 26.63
N ARG A 285 3.24 -6.57 26.33
CA ARG A 285 3.78 -7.93 26.34
C ARG A 285 3.79 -8.56 27.73
N MET A 286 4.14 -7.79 28.75
CA MET A 286 4.06 -8.25 30.15
C MET A 286 2.63 -8.62 30.58
N LYS A 287 1.62 -7.97 29.99
CA LYS A 287 0.19 -8.29 30.18
C LYS A 287 -0.30 -9.45 29.32
N GLY A 288 0.57 -10.07 28.52
CA GLY A 288 0.25 -11.22 27.67
C GLY A 288 -0.37 -10.88 26.32
N ILE A 289 -0.49 -9.59 25.97
CA ILE A 289 -0.95 -9.15 24.65
C ILE A 289 0.15 -9.42 23.64
N ALA A 290 -0.17 -9.98 22.48
CA ALA A 290 0.78 -10.21 21.40
C ALA A 290 1.01 -8.94 20.58
N LEU A 291 2.20 -8.81 20.00
CA LEU A 291 2.57 -7.71 19.12
C LEU A 291 3.06 -8.28 17.79
N SER A 292 2.63 -7.68 16.69
CA SER A 292 3.06 -8.02 15.34
C SER A 292 3.66 -6.79 14.66
N ILE A 293 4.72 -7.00 13.90
CA ILE A 293 5.24 -6.01 12.96
C ILE A 293 4.72 -6.31 11.56
N ASP A 294 4.10 -5.31 10.94
CA ASP A 294 3.48 -5.41 9.61
C ASP A 294 4.33 -4.75 8.53
N ASP A 295 4.09 -5.13 7.27
CA ASP A 295 4.80 -4.67 6.08
C ASP A 295 6.33 -4.77 6.18
N PHE A 296 6.84 -5.85 6.81
CA PHE A 296 8.27 -5.99 7.06
C PHE A 296 9.07 -6.07 5.75
N GLY A 297 10.18 -5.32 5.70
CA GLY A 297 11.09 -5.22 4.56
C GLY A 297 10.88 -4.00 3.67
N THR A 298 9.84 -3.21 3.94
CA THR A 298 9.58 -1.92 3.26
C THR A 298 10.22 -0.72 3.98
N GLY A 299 10.67 -0.93 5.22
CA GLY A 299 11.30 0.10 6.06
C GLY A 299 12.82 0.00 6.13
N TYR A 300 13.44 1.04 6.68
CA TYR A 300 14.88 1.11 6.94
C TYR A 300 15.23 0.79 8.40
N SER A 301 14.75 -0.34 8.94
CA SER A 301 15.12 -0.77 10.29
C SER A 301 16.53 -1.35 10.37
N SER A 302 17.29 -0.93 11.38
CA SER A 302 18.46 -1.71 11.78
C SER A 302 18.00 -2.97 12.53
N LEU A 303 18.68 -4.11 12.31
CA LEU A 303 18.47 -5.33 13.09
C LEU A 303 18.57 -5.10 14.60
N VAL A 304 19.41 -4.14 15.01
CA VAL A 304 19.57 -3.72 16.41
C VAL A 304 18.29 -3.11 16.97
N GLN A 305 17.56 -2.30 16.19
CA GLN A 305 16.29 -1.73 16.62
C GLN A 305 15.23 -2.81 16.73
N LEU A 306 15.15 -3.73 15.77
CA LEU A 306 14.20 -4.83 15.78
C LEU A 306 14.37 -5.72 17.02
N HIS A 307 15.61 -6.09 17.35
CA HIS A 307 15.91 -6.90 18.55
C HIS A 307 15.46 -6.24 19.87
N ARG A 308 15.30 -4.90 19.91
CA ARG A 308 14.82 -4.21 21.13
C ARG A 308 13.32 -4.29 21.31
N ILE A 309 12.58 -4.63 20.26
CA ILE A 309 11.13 -4.59 20.28
C ILE A 309 10.60 -5.97 20.65
N PRO A 310 9.71 -6.09 21.65
CA PRO A 310 9.26 -7.39 22.13
C PRO A 310 8.13 -7.97 21.26
N PHE A 311 8.33 -8.04 19.94
CA PHE A 311 7.36 -8.63 19.02
C PHE A 311 7.23 -10.14 19.22
N SER A 312 6.08 -10.67 18.82
CA SER A 312 5.77 -12.11 18.83
C SER A 312 5.41 -12.65 17.45
N GLU A 313 5.24 -11.75 16.48
CA GLU A 313 4.85 -12.07 15.12
C GLU A 313 5.49 -11.05 14.17
N MET A 314 5.83 -11.50 12.97
CA MET A 314 6.37 -10.70 11.90
C MET A 314 5.66 -11.09 10.61
N LYS A 315 5.13 -10.08 9.91
CA LYS A 315 4.45 -10.25 8.63
C LYS A 315 5.31 -9.74 7.50
N ILE A 316 5.47 -10.57 6.49
CA ILE A 316 6.16 -10.21 5.25
C ILE A 316 5.21 -9.40 4.38
N ASP A 317 5.67 -8.25 3.88
CA ASP A 317 4.85 -7.44 2.97
C ASP A 317 4.42 -8.25 1.73
N ARG A 318 3.17 -8.04 1.32
CA ARG A 318 2.53 -8.77 0.22
C ARG A 318 3.23 -8.57 -1.13
N SER A 319 3.90 -7.44 -1.34
CA SER A 319 4.60 -7.12 -2.60
C SER A 319 5.78 -8.06 -2.80
N PHE A 320 6.55 -8.37 -1.75
CA PHE A 320 7.65 -9.33 -1.82
C PHE A 320 7.13 -10.74 -2.11
N VAL A 321 6.09 -11.18 -1.40
CA VAL A 321 5.49 -12.51 -1.62
C VAL A 321 4.92 -12.64 -3.03
N GLY A 322 4.23 -11.60 -3.52
CA GLY A 322 3.66 -11.57 -4.87
C GLY A 322 4.70 -11.63 -5.98
N ASN A 323 5.89 -11.05 -5.76
CA ASN A 323 6.95 -10.96 -6.75
C ASN A 323 8.05 -12.02 -6.59
N ALA A 324 8.07 -12.80 -5.49
CA ALA A 324 9.14 -13.75 -5.18
C ALA A 324 9.40 -14.86 -6.22
N LEU A 325 8.50 -15.06 -7.20
CA LEU A 325 8.70 -16.03 -8.29
C LEU A 325 9.37 -15.41 -9.53
N VAL A 326 9.40 -14.08 -9.63
CA VAL A 326 9.86 -13.34 -10.82
C VAL A 326 10.96 -12.32 -10.49
N ASP A 327 11.16 -12.02 -9.22
CA ASP A 327 12.16 -11.08 -8.72
C ASP A 327 13.04 -11.76 -7.65
N ASP A 328 14.32 -11.94 -8.00
CA ASP A 328 15.32 -12.56 -7.12
C ASP A 328 15.60 -11.72 -5.86
N GLU A 329 15.45 -10.39 -5.94
CA GLU A 329 15.62 -9.49 -4.79
C GLU A 329 14.45 -9.67 -3.81
N ALA A 330 13.20 -9.65 -4.32
CA ALA A 330 12.03 -9.96 -3.51
C ALA A 330 12.12 -11.34 -2.85
N LEU A 331 12.57 -12.37 -3.58
CA LEU A 331 12.77 -13.72 -3.02
C LEU A 331 13.85 -13.74 -1.93
N ALA A 332 14.94 -12.99 -2.10
CA ALA A 332 15.98 -12.87 -1.10
C ALA A 332 15.44 -12.22 0.19
N ILE A 333 14.64 -11.17 0.07
CA ILE A 333 13.98 -10.51 1.22
C ILE A 333 13.09 -11.50 1.95
N VAL A 334 12.21 -12.23 1.24
CA VAL A 334 11.35 -13.26 1.86
C VAL A 334 12.17 -14.29 2.66
N LYS A 335 13.27 -14.82 2.07
CA LYS A 335 14.13 -15.81 2.74
C LYS A 335 14.81 -15.26 3.99
N ILE A 336 15.32 -14.03 3.92
CA ILE A 336 15.97 -13.37 5.05
C ILE A 336 14.96 -13.11 6.16
N THR A 337 13.75 -12.65 5.83
CA THR A 337 12.69 -12.42 6.80
C THR A 337 12.27 -13.71 7.50
N ILE A 338 12.14 -14.83 6.77
CA ILE A 338 11.86 -16.14 7.36
C ILE A 338 12.98 -16.56 8.33
N MET A 339 14.25 -16.38 7.94
CA MET A 339 15.39 -16.69 8.81
C MET A 339 15.33 -15.85 10.10
N LEU A 340 15.13 -14.53 9.97
CA LEU A 340 15.01 -13.63 11.11
C LEU A 340 13.87 -14.03 12.05
N GLY A 341 12.71 -14.37 11.51
CA GLY A 341 11.55 -14.79 12.30
C GLY A 341 11.75 -16.11 13.05
N HIS A 342 12.71 -16.96 12.64
CA HIS A 342 13.07 -18.17 13.41
C HIS A 342 14.14 -17.91 14.49
N GLU A 343 14.94 -16.87 14.34
CA GLU A 343 16.07 -16.56 15.24
C GLU A 343 15.71 -15.55 16.35
N LEU A 344 14.59 -14.82 16.21
CA LEU A 344 14.08 -13.82 17.17
C LEU A 344 12.87 -14.33 17.96
#